data_AF-A0A800F2Q0-F1
#
_entry.id   AF-A0A800F2Q0-F1
#
_cell.length_a   1.000
_cell.length_b   1.000
_cell.length_c   1.000
_cell.angle_alpha   90.00
_cell.angle_beta   90.00
_cell.angle_gamma   90.00
#
_symmetry.space_group_name_H-M   'P 1'
#
loop_
_entity.id
_entity.type
_entity.pdbx_description
1 polymer ?
#
loop_
_entity_poly.entity_id
_entity_poly.type
_entity_poly.pdbx_seq_one_letter_code
_entity_poly.pdbx_strand_id
1 'polypeptide(L)'
;MRTRFPRLIRDEDRTTVQAIARAFFEENLQLKFNYPRFNNEVFVDPKTYDLRMMNTEDKILNQMLKITQSDFQSISGQSFAHTRNIQIIRNDTLYFDLVVKKIKLNEKLSFPFRISNKYEKAN
;
A
#
# COMPACT_ATOMS: atom_id res chain seq x y z
N MET A 1 -8.32 26.88 -24.63
CA MET A 1 -7.92 25.75 -25.50
C MET A 1 -8.19 24.45 -24.75
N ARG A 2 -9.07 23.57 -25.27
CA ARG A 2 -9.39 22.27 -24.65
C ARG A 2 -8.59 21.19 -25.38
N THR A 3 -7.61 20.58 -24.72
CA THR A 3 -6.91 19.40 -25.23
C THR A 3 -7.87 18.21 -25.23
N ARG A 4 -8.29 17.76 -26.41
CA ARG A 4 -9.03 16.50 -26.59
C ARG A 4 -8.03 15.36 -26.48
N PHE A 5 -8.17 14.50 -25.49
CA PHE A 5 -7.50 13.21 -25.50
C PHE A 5 -8.01 12.39 -26.71
N PRO A 6 -7.13 11.76 -27.49
CA PRO A 6 -7.55 10.92 -28.60
C PRO A 6 -8.36 9.73 -28.04
N ARG A 7 -9.57 9.53 -28.56
CA ARG A 7 -10.32 8.30 -28.29
C ARG A 7 -9.58 7.15 -28.97
N LEU A 8 -9.29 6.09 -28.22
CA LEU A 8 -8.80 4.82 -28.76
C LEU A 8 -9.92 4.26 -29.64
N ILE A 9 -9.74 4.30 -30.97
CA ILE A 9 -10.80 4.06 -31.96
C ILE A 9 -10.80 2.60 -32.48
N ARG A 10 -9.83 1.76 -32.10
CA ARG A 10 -9.74 0.37 -32.60
C ARG A 10 -9.67 -0.65 -31.46
N ASP A 11 -10.31 -1.79 -31.64
CA ASP A 11 -10.33 -2.87 -30.64
C ASP A 11 -8.93 -3.47 -30.40
N GLU A 12 -8.05 -3.42 -31.40
CA GLU A 12 -6.64 -3.76 -31.32
C GLU A 12 -5.86 -2.87 -30.33
N ASP A 13 -6.25 -1.61 -30.18
CA ASP A 13 -5.64 -0.70 -29.21
C ASP A 13 -6.09 -1.03 -27.78
N ARG A 14 -7.32 -1.56 -27.61
CA ARG A 14 -7.85 -1.97 -26.30
C ARG A 14 -7.18 -3.23 -25.79
N THR A 15 -6.98 -4.22 -26.66
CA THR A 15 -6.26 -5.45 -26.29
C THR A 15 -4.79 -5.16 -25.96
N THR A 16 -4.17 -4.24 -26.69
CA THR A 16 -2.80 -3.78 -26.42
C THR A 16 -2.70 -3.02 -25.11
N VAL A 17 -3.64 -2.10 -24.81
CA VAL A 17 -3.68 -1.39 -23.52
C VAL A 17 -3.97 -2.35 -22.37
N GLN A 18 -4.86 -3.33 -22.54
CA GLN A 18 -5.12 -4.36 -21.54
C GLN A 18 -3.91 -5.28 -21.32
N ALA A 19 -3.18 -5.63 -22.38
CA ALA A 19 -1.96 -6.42 -22.29
C ALA A 19 -0.82 -5.64 -21.61
N ILE A 20 -0.66 -4.36 -21.92
CA ILE A 20 0.31 -3.47 -21.26
C ILE A 20 -0.07 -3.26 -19.80
N ALA A 21 -1.35 -3.00 -19.50
CA ALA A 21 -1.82 -2.89 -18.13
C ALA A 21 -1.59 -4.20 -17.38
N ARG A 22 -1.95 -5.34 -17.98
CA ARG A 22 -1.75 -6.67 -17.38
C ARG A 22 -0.27 -6.98 -17.16
N ALA A 23 0.61 -6.72 -18.11
CA ALA A 23 2.06 -6.88 -17.96
C ALA A 23 2.59 -5.93 -16.87
N PHE A 24 2.15 -4.68 -16.86
CA PHE A 24 2.49 -3.73 -15.80
C PHE A 24 2.00 -4.20 -14.42
N PHE A 25 0.79 -4.77 -14.33
CA PHE A 25 0.22 -5.34 -13.11
C PHE A 25 0.92 -6.63 -12.67
N GLU A 26 1.28 -7.52 -13.59
CA GLU A 26 2.00 -8.77 -13.34
C GLU A 26 3.47 -8.51 -12.95
N GLU A 27 4.13 -7.53 -13.58
CA GLU A 27 5.52 -7.18 -13.34
C GLU A 27 5.72 -6.20 -12.17
N ASN A 28 4.79 -5.26 -11.94
CA ASN A 28 4.98 -4.17 -10.96
C ASN A 28 4.08 -4.24 -9.73
N LEU A 29 2.99 -5.03 -9.73
CA LEU A 29 2.18 -5.24 -8.52
C LEU A 29 2.60 -6.49 -7.73
N GLN A 30 3.40 -7.37 -8.34
CA GLN A 30 4.37 -8.16 -7.61
C GLN A 30 5.66 -7.34 -7.47
N LEU A 31 5.69 -6.34 -6.57
CA LEU A 31 6.95 -5.83 -6.04
C LEU A 31 7.63 -6.94 -5.25
N LYS A 32 8.14 -7.95 -5.96
CA LYS A 32 9.06 -8.96 -5.45
C LYS A 32 10.37 -8.23 -5.21
N PHE A 33 10.47 -7.60 -4.04
CA PHE A 33 11.76 -7.26 -3.47
C PHE A 33 12.52 -8.57 -3.35
N ASN A 34 13.42 -8.82 -4.31
CA ASN A 34 14.09 -10.11 -4.51
C ASN A 34 15.21 -10.25 -3.47
N TYR A 35 14.83 -10.29 -2.20
CA TYR A 35 15.70 -10.74 -1.12
C TYR A 35 15.47 -12.24 -0.99
N PRO A 36 16.46 -13.12 -1.25
CA PRO A 36 16.25 -14.57 -1.24
C PRO A 36 15.71 -15.10 0.11
N ARG A 37 15.91 -14.32 1.17
CA ARG A 37 15.39 -14.55 2.52
C ARG A 37 13.90 -14.21 2.69
N PHE A 38 13.41 -13.16 2.02
CA PHE A 38 12.07 -12.62 2.28
C PHE A 38 11.14 -12.88 1.09
N ASN A 39 9.96 -13.45 1.36
CA ASN A 39 8.86 -13.46 0.40
C ASN A 39 7.91 -12.31 0.72
N ASN A 40 7.58 -11.49 -0.28
CA ASN A 40 6.70 -10.34 -0.11
C ASN A 40 5.50 -10.49 -1.05
N GLU A 41 4.31 -10.43 -0.48
CA GLU A 41 3.05 -10.54 -1.19
C GLU A 41 2.17 -9.35 -0.87
N VAL A 42 1.55 -8.81 -1.92
CA VAL A 42 0.69 -7.64 -1.84
C VAL A 42 -0.63 -7.98 -2.49
N PHE A 43 -1.74 -7.73 -1.79
CA PHE A 43 -3.09 -7.97 -2.28
C PHE A 43 -3.81 -6.65 -2.41
N VAL A 44 -4.26 -6.39 -3.63
CA VAL A 44 -5.02 -5.18 -3.98
C VAL A 44 -6.44 -5.53 -4.40
N ASP A 45 -7.36 -4.62 -4.13
CA ASP A 45 -8.70 -4.68 -4.70
C ASP A 45 -8.64 -4.38 -6.21
N PRO A 46 -9.09 -5.27 -7.10
CA PRO A 46 -8.95 -5.04 -8.54
C PRO A 46 -9.86 -3.93 -9.08
N LYS A 47 -10.87 -3.47 -8.32
CA LYS A 47 -11.78 -2.40 -8.73
C LYS A 47 -11.30 -1.03 -8.26
N THR A 48 -10.87 -0.94 -7.00
CA THR A 48 -10.46 0.34 -6.40
C THR A 48 -8.95 0.54 -6.38
N TYR A 49 -8.18 -0.53 -6.65
CA TYR A 49 -6.73 -0.58 -6.48
C TYR A 49 -6.27 -0.30 -5.04
N ASP A 50 -7.17 -0.44 -4.06
CA ASP A 50 -6.84 -0.30 -2.64
C ASP A 50 -5.98 -1.46 -2.16
N LEU A 51 -4.94 -1.13 -1.40
CA LEU A 51 -4.06 -2.11 -0.75
C LEU A 51 -4.77 -2.79 0.42
N ARG A 52 -5.28 -4.01 0.22
CA ARG A 52 -6.05 -4.75 1.24
C ARG A 52 -5.17 -5.49 2.24
N MET A 53 -4.08 -6.08 1.75
CA MET A 53 -3.20 -6.90 2.59
C MET A 53 -1.76 -6.87 2.10
N MET A 54 -0.83 -6.96 3.05
CA MET A 54 0.58 -7.22 2.79
C MET A 54 1.05 -8.35 3.67
N ASN A 55 1.80 -9.29 3.09
CA ASN A 55 2.52 -10.32 3.82
C ASN A 55 4.01 -10.17 3.52
N THR A 56 4.83 -10.22 4.56
CA THR A 56 6.28 -10.35 4.47
C THR A 56 6.69 -11.56 5.29
N GLU A 57 7.14 -12.61 4.64
CA GLU A 57 7.60 -13.84 5.25
C GLU A 57 9.14 -13.89 5.23
N ASP A 58 9.75 -14.25 6.35
CA ASP A 58 11.17 -14.56 6.47
C ASP A 58 11.35 -16.08 6.46
N LYS A 59 11.82 -16.62 5.32
CA LYS A 59 11.94 -18.07 5.10
C LYS A 59 12.96 -18.73 6.02
N ILE A 60 13.94 -17.98 6.52
CA ILE A 60 15.02 -18.52 7.35
C ILE A 60 14.53 -18.68 8.79
N LEU A 61 13.81 -17.67 9.29
CA LEU A 61 13.33 -17.64 10.68
C LEU A 61 11.90 -18.19 10.83
N ASN A 62 11.26 -18.61 9.74
CA ASN A 62 9.88 -19.08 9.71
C ASN A 62 8.92 -18.15 10.45
N GLN A 63 9.03 -16.85 10.16
CA GLN A 63 8.20 -15.80 10.76
C GLN A 63 7.56 -14.95 9.66
N MET A 64 6.40 -14.38 9.96
CA MET A 64 5.64 -13.58 9.00
C MET A 64 5.09 -12.32 9.65
N LEU A 65 5.23 -11.19 8.94
CA LEU A 65 4.49 -9.96 9.19
C LEU A 65 3.31 -9.93 8.23
N LYS A 66 2.10 -9.86 8.78
CA LYS A 66 0.86 -9.70 8.02
C LYS A 66 0.20 -8.39 8.41
N ILE A 67 -0.12 -7.58 7.42
CA ILE A 67 -0.82 -6.30 7.60
C ILE A 67 -2.10 -6.35 6.79
N THR A 68 -3.25 -6.30 7.44
CA THR A 68 -4.56 -6.20 6.80
C THR A 68 -5.10 -4.80 7.00
N GLN A 69 -5.56 -4.19 5.92
CA GLN A 69 -6.08 -2.83 5.90
C GLN A 69 -7.59 -2.84 5.70
N SER A 70 -8.30 -2.01 6.45
CA SER A 70 -9.76 -1.88 6.39
C SER A 70 -10.21 -0.44 6.60
N ASP A 71 -11.52 -0.23 6.55
CA ASP A 71 -12.18 1.05 6.80
C ASP A 71 -11.66 2.17 5.89
N PHE A 72 -11.69 1.89 4.59
CA PHE A 72 -11.21 2.82 3.59
C PHE A 72 -12.15 4.02 3.47
N GLN A 73 -11.57 5.22 3.48
CA GLN A 73 -12.31 6.47 3.26
C GLN A 73 -11.61 7.31 2.20
N SER A 74 -12.41 8.01 1.41
CA SER A 74 -11.89 8.95 0.42
C SER A 74 -11.55 10.28 1.09
N ILE A 75 -10.30 10.72 0.95
CA ILE A 75 -9.78 11.99 1.45
C ILE A 75 -9.17 12.72 0.27
N SER A 76 -9.77 13.85 -0.10
CA SER A 76 -9.42 14.62 -1.31
C SER A 76 -9.29 13.76 -2.59
N GLY A 77 -10.18 12.77 -2.74
CA GLY A 77 -10.22 11.90 -3.92
C GLY A 77 -9.26 10.70 -3.88
N GLN A 78 -8.47 10.55 -2.82
CA GLN A 78 -7.60 9.40 -2.61
C GLN A 78 -8.17 8.49 -1.51
N SER A 79 -8.11 7.18 -1.71
CA SER A 79 -8.62 6.20 -0.76
C SER A 79 -7.54 5.87 0.29
N PHE A 80 -7.90 5.95 1.57
CA PHE A 80 -7.00 5.66 2.69
C PHE A 80 -7.64 4.68 3.67
N ALA A 81 -6.90 3.64 4.05
CA ALA A 81 -7.29 2.75 5.15
C ALA A 81 -7.15 3.45 6.50
N HIS A 82 -8.22 3.51 7.27
CA HIS A 82 -8.22 4.05 8.63
C HIS A 82 -7.80 3.01 9.67
N THR A 83 -7.95 1.72 9.37
CA THR A 83 -7.62 0.65 10.30
C THR A 83 -6.59 -0.27 9.66
N ARG A 84 -5.59 -0.66 10.45
CA ARG A 84 -4.63 -1.69 10.07
C ARG A 84 -4.50 -2.70 11.19
N ASN A 85 -4.87 -3.93 10.92
CA ASN A 85 -4.58 -5.06 11.79
C ASN A 85 -3.21 -5.62 11.40
N ILE A 86 -2.29 -5.65 12.34
CA ILE A 86 -0.91 -6.08 12.14
C ILE A 86 -0.69 -7.33 12.98
N GLN A 87 -0.22 -8.39 12.34
CA GLN A 87 0.09 -9.66 12.98
C GLN A 87 1.57 -9.96 12.75
N ILE A 88 2.28 -10.27 13.82
CA ILE A 88 3.63 -10.83 13.74
C ILE A 88 3.51 -12.29 14.17
N ILE A 89 3.53 -13.18 13.19
CA ILE A 89 3.39 -14.61 13.37
C ILE A 89 4.81 -15.18 13.51
N ARG A 90 5.13 -15.65 14.71
CA ARG A 90 6.31 -16.44 15.04
C ARG A 90 5.84 -17.60 15.93
N ASN A 91 6.72 -18.22 16.72
CA ASN A 91 6.36 -19.25 17.71
C ASN A 91 5.06 -18.92 18.49
N ASP A 92 4.85 -17.63 18.80
CA ASP A 92 3.57 -17.05 19.21
C ASP A 92 3.16 -15.92 18.25
N THR A 93 1.85 -15.67 18.12
CA THR A 93 1.35 -14.56 17.30
C THR A 93 1.13 -13.30 18.14
N LEU A 94 1.74 -12.19 17.73
CA LEU A 94 1.48 -10.86 18.29
C LEU A 94 0.48 -10.11 17.41
N TYR A 95 -0.43 -9.37 18.05
CA TYR A 95 -1.48 -8.60 17.37
C TYR A 95 -1.38 -7.12 17.76
N PHE A 96 -1.47 -6.25 16.75
CA PHE A 96 -1.55 -4.80 16.93
C PHE A 96 -2.63 -4.23 16.04
N ASP A 97 -3.48 -3.38 16.61
CA ASP A 97 -4.45 -2.61 15.85
C ASP A 97 -3.98 -1.15 15.78
N LEU A 98 -3.74 -0.68 14.56
CA LEU A 98 -3.43 0.70 14.29
C LEU A 98 -4.67 1.39 13.73
N VAL A 99 -5.11 2.45 14.43
CA VAL A 99 -6.17 3.34 13.94
C VAL A 99 -5.57 4.67 13.54
N VAL A 100 -5.64 4.98 12.25
CA VAL A 100 -5.17 6.23 11.66
C VAL A 100 -6.29 7.27 11.73
N LYS A 101 -5.99 8.40 12.35
CA LYS A 101 -6.94 9.51 12.53
C LYS A 101 -6.30 10.80 12.02
N LYS A 102 -7.14 11.77 11.64
CA LYS A 102 -6.75 13.13 11.25
C LYS A 102 -5.75 13.18 10.08
N ILE A 103 -6.04 12.43 9.02
CA ILE A 103 -5.25 12.48 7.78
C ILE A 103 -5.45 13.86 7.14
N LYS A 104 -4.33 14.55 6.88
CA LYS A 104 -4.31 15.84 6.18
C LYS A 104 -3.39 15.72 4.97
N LEU A 105 -3.84 16.22 3.84
CA LEU A 105 -3.13 16.16 2.56
C LEU A 105 -2.65 17.55 2.16
N ASN A 106 -1.56 17.60 1.41
CA ASN A 106 -0.97 18.85 0.88
C ASN A 106 -0.61 19.88 1.96
N GLU A 107 -0.45 19.47 3.21
CA GLU A 107 0.07 20.31 4.28
C GLU A 107 1.56 20.59 3.99
N LYS A 108 1.94 21.87 4.06
CA LYS A 108 3.33 22.27 3.92
C LYS A 108 4.09 21.79 5.16
N LEU A 109 4.88 20.73 5.00
CA LEU A 109 5.76 20.25 6.07
C LEU A 109 6.90 21.26 6.25
N SER A 110 6.97 21.90 7.41
CA SER A 110 8.13 22.66 7.82
C SER A 110 9.14 21.72 8.50
N PHE A 111 10.32 21.61 7.90
CA PHE A 111 11.45 20.95 8.55
C PHE A 111 12.15 21.96 9.47
N PRO A 112 12.66 21.55 10.65
CA PRO A 112 12.54 20.21 11.24
C PRO A 112 11.13 19.95 11.77
N PHE A 113 10.64 18.72 11.58
CA PHE A 113 9.46 18.29 12.33
C PHE A 113 9.86 18.24 13.81
N ARG A 114 9.29 19.12 14.63
CA ARG A 114 9.44 19.01 16.09
C ARG A 114 8.69 17.77 16.52
N ILE A 115 9.40 16.77 17.04
CA ILE A 115 8.79 15.69 17.81
C ILE A 115 8.03 16.40 18.94
N SER A 116 6.76 16.06 19.14
CA SER A 116 6.00 16.62 20.26
C SER A 116 6.79 16.35 21.55
N ASN A 117 6.95 17.35 22.41
CA ASN A 117 7.70 17.24 23.68
C ASN A 117 7.27 16.03 24.55
N LYS A 118 6.06 15.49 24.31
CA LYS A 118 5.56 14.25 24.93
C LYS A 118 6.38 12.99 24.59
N TYR A 119 7.11 13.01 23.47
CA TYR A 119 7.89 11.88 22.94
C TYR A 119 9.39 12.19 22.86
N GLU A 120 9.84 13.36 23.31
CA GLU A 120 11.26 13.55 23.63
C GLU A 120 11.56 12.69 24.86
N LYS A 121 12.43 11.68 24.69
CA LYS A 121 12.97 10.96 25.85
C LYS A 121 13.69 11.98 26.73
N ALA A 122 13.34 12.01 28.02
CA ALA A 122 14.20 12.61 29.02
C ALA A 122 15.57 11.91 28.95
N ASN A 123 16.61 12.71 28.76
CA ASN A 123 18.01 12.25 28.81
C ASN A 123 18.33 11.60 30.15
#